data_AF-A0A428EJY3-F1
#
_entry.id   AF-A0A428EJY3-F1
#
_cell.length_a   1.000
_cell.length_b   1.000
_cell.length_c   1.000
_cell.angle_alpha   90.00
_cell.angle_beta   90.00
_cell.angle_gamma   90.00
#
_symmetry.space_group_name_H-M   'P 1'
#
loop_
_entity.id
_entity.type
_entity.pdbx_description
1 polymer ?
#
loop_
_entity_poly.entity_id
_entity_poly.type
_entity_poly.pdbx_seq_one_letter_code
_entity_poly.pdbx_strand_id
1 'polypeptide(L)'
;MKKIISIKTIQLLIIDGIMLAFLTFKGGLTWDWIFIYSGWLIFFHPVLLTYLSNQLCDHFGQLYSQIRPRFWRFALQILLWDILMILSLICLSGMPLLLQGTLLILGHLIPSYRISQSLKRDFPKAYQEPISFWNIL
;
A
#
# COMPACT_ATOMS: atom_id res chain seq x y z
N MET A 1 -10.96 -7.19 10.93
CA MET A 1 -9.73 -6.95 10.14
C MET A 1 -9.98 -6.35 8.74
N LYS A 2 -11.01 -6.82 8.02
CA LYS A 2 -11.32 -6.41 6.64
C LYS A 2 -11.27 -4.89 6.41
N LYS A 3 -11.95 -4.13 7.28
CA LYS A 3 -12.06 -2.67 7.15
C LYS A 3 -10.71 -1.96 7.30
N ILE A 4 -9.88 -2.37 8.27
CA ILE A 4 -8.56 -1.77 8.49
C ILE A 4 -7.71 -1.90 7.22
N ILE A 5 -7.57 -3.11 6.70
CA ILE A 5 -6.75 -3.37 5.49
C ILE A 5 -7.31 -2.59 4.30
N SER A 6 -8.63 -2.66 4.07
CA SER A 6 -9.26 -1.98 2.94
C SER A 6 -9.08 -0.47 3.00
N ILE A 7 -9.28 0.15 4.16
CA ILE A 7 -9.18 1.61 4.32
C ILE A 7 -7.73 2.05 4.14
N LYS A 8 -6.76 1.37 4.74
CA LYS A 8 -5.34 1.73 4.60
C LYS A 8 -4.82 1.52 3.18
N THR A 9 -5.24 0.46 2.47
CA THR A 9 -4.93 0.28 1.04
C THR A 9 -5.53 1.40 0.19
N ILE A 10 -6.80 1.78 0.44
CA ILE A 10 -7.44 2.89 -0.30
C ILE A 10 -6.73 4.22 -0.02
N GLN A 11 -6.36 4.50 1.24
CA GLN A 11 -5.61 5.71 1.59
C GLN A 11 -4.28 5.77 0.84
N LEU A 12 -3.54 4.66 0.80
CA LEU A 12 -2.27 4.56 0.07
C LEU A 12 -2.47 4.83 -1.42
N LEU A 13 -3.44 4.17 -2.07
CA LEU A 13 -3.76 4.38 -3.48
C LEU A 13 -4.23 5.80 -3.81
N ILE A 14 -5.04 6.42 -2.94
CA ILE A 14 -5.51 7.80 -3.15
C ILE A 14 -4.33 8.76 -3.09
N ILE A 15 -3.46 8.64 -2.09
CA ILE A 15 -2.32 9.55 -1.93
C ILE A 15 -1.34 9.38 -3.10
N ASP A 16 -1.02 8.14 -3.48
CA ASP A 16 -0.14 7.87 -4.61
C ASP A 16 -0.75 8.34 -5.94
N GLY A 17 -2.07 8.17 -6.11
CA GLY A 17 -2.81 8.65 -7.28
C GLY A 17 -2.83 10.18 -7.39
N ILE A 18 -3.01 10.90 -6.27
CA ILE A 18 -2.93 12.37 -6.24
C ILE A 18 -1.53 12.84 -6.62
N MET A 19 -0.49 12.22 -6.05
CA MET A 19 0.90 12.54 -6.39
C MET A 19 1.20 12.30 -7.87
N LEU A 20 0.74 11.18 -8.43
CA LEU A 20 0.94 10.88 -9.86
C LEU A 20 0.17 11.82 -10.78
N ALA A 21 -1.07 12.19 -10.42
CA ALA A 21 -1.84 13.18 -11.16
C ALA A 21 -1.14 14.56 -11.15
N PHE A 22 -0.57 14.95 -10.01
CA PHE A 22 0.22 16.18 -9.89
C PHE A 22 1.45 16.15 -10.81
N LEU A 23 2.18 15.04 -10.87
CA LEU A 23 3.30 14.84 -11.79
C LEU A 23 2.88 14.94 -13.26
N THR A 24 1.69 14.41 -13.59
CA THR A 24 1.16 14.43 -14.96
C THR A 24 0.79 15.84 -15.41
N PHE A 25 0.19 16.65 -14.52
CA PHE A 25 -0.24 18.01 -14.84
C PHE A 25 0.92 19.00 -15.00
N LYS A 26 2.06 18.73 -14.35
CA LYS A 26 3.19 19.67 -14.34
C LYS A 26 4.00 19.74 -15.65
N GLY A 27 3.64 18.96 -16.67
CA GLY A 27 4.20 19.10 -18.01
C GLY A 27 5.61 18.52 -18.18
N GLY A 28 5.95 17.45 -17.46
CA GLY A 28 7.18 16.69 -17.68
C GLY A 28 7.74 16.03 -16.42
N LEU A 29 8.11 14.75 -16.52
CA LEU A 29 8.75 13.99 -15.44
C LEU A 29 10.26 14.31 -15.39
N THR A 30 10.66 15.37 -14.67
CA THR A 30 12.09 15.67 -14.47
C THR A 30 12.71 14.78 -13.39
N TRP A 31 14.03 14.65 -13.39
CA TRP A 31 14.77 13.87 -12.38
C TRP A 31 14.44 14.30 -10.95
N ASP A 32 14.31 15.61 -10.69
CA ASP A 32 13.96 16.12 -9.36
C ASP A 32 12.61 15.57 -8.87
N TRP A 33 11.61 15.50 -9.76
CA TRP A 33 10.30 14.95 -9.42
C TRP A 33 10.33 13.45 -9.22
N ILE A 34 11.11 12.72 -10.01
CA ILE A 34 11.34 11.28 -9.80
C ILE A 34 11.95 11.05 -8.42
N PHE A 35 12.95 11.84 -8.01
CA PHE A 35 13.55 11.73 -6.70
C PHE A 35 12.58 12.07 -5.56
N ILE A 36 11.79 13.13 -5.69
CA ILE A 36 10.77 13.51 -4.70
C ILE A 36 9.74 12.39 -4.52
N TYR A 37 9.21 11.85 -5.63
CA TYR A 37 8.23 10.78 -5.58
C TYR A 37 8.83 9.46 -5.08
N SER A 38 10.04 9.12 -5.50
CA SER A 38 10.74 7.93 -5.01
C SER A 38 11.01 8.02 -3.50
N GLY A 39 11.39 9.21 -3.01
CA GLY A 39 11.51 9.49 -1.59
C GLY A 39 10.19 9.31 -0.85
N TRP A 40 9.09 9.82 -1.43
CA TRP A 40 7.75 9.61 -0.88
C TRP A 40 7.43 8.12 -0.70
N LEU A 41 7.62 7.29 -1.73
CA LEU A 41 7.38 5.85 -1.67
C LEU A 41 8.24 5.18 -0.56
N ILE A 42 9.55 5.45 -0.55
CA ILE A 42 10.50 4.81 0.37
C ILE A 42 10.25 5.20 1.83
N PHE A 43 9.83 6.42 2.12
CA PHE A 43 9.61 6.86 3.51
C PHE A 43 8.18 6.66 3.98
N PHE A 44 7.19 7.00 3.16
CA PHE A 44 5.80 7.00 3.59
C PHE A 44 5.21 5.60 3.67
N HIS A 45 5.51 4.73 2.70
CA HIS A 45 4.91 3.38 2.66
C HIS A 45 5.35 2.49 3.83
N PRO A 46 6.64 2.40 4.22
CA PRO A 46 7.02 1.66 5.42
C PRO A 46 6.35 2.19 6.68
N VAL A 47 6.26 3.52 6.84
CA VAL A 47 5.61 4.14 8.00
C VAL A 47 4.14 3.75 8.08
N LEU A 48 3.41 3.82 6.95
CA LEU A 48 2.00 3.41 6.91
C LEU A 48 1.82 1.91 7.17
N LEU A 49 2.70 1.07 6.64
CA LEU A 49 2.70 -0.38 6.88
C LEU A 49 2.97 -0.71 8.35
N THR A 50 3.91 -0.03 8.99
CA THR A 50 4.16 -0.16 10.43
C THR A 50 2.95 0.28 11.24
N TYR A 51 2.33 1.41 10.89
CA TYR A 51 1.10 1.87 11.55
C TYR A 51 -0.03 0.85 11.43
N LEU A 52 -0.25 0.30 10.24
CA LEU A 52 -1.22 -0.77 9.99
C LEU A 52 -0.90 -2.03 10.81
N SER A 53 0.38 -2.39 10.92
CA SER A 53 0.83 -3.51 11.75
C SER A 53 0.48 -3.30 13.22
N ASN A 54 0.69 -2.08 13.74
CA ASN A 54 0.38 -1.72 15.13
C ASN A 54 -1.13 -1.74 15.37
N GLN A 55 -1.94 -1.18 14.48
CA GLN A 55 -3.41 -1.24 14.59
C GLN A 55 -3.94 -2.68 14.60
N LEU A 56 -3.35 -3.56 13.79
CA LEU A 56 -3.67 -4.99 13.80
C LEU A 56 -3.25 -5.66 15.11
N CYS A 57 -2.12 -5.28 15.70
CA CYS A 57 -1.68 -5.76 17.00
C CYS A 57 -2.64 -5.31 18.12
N ASP A 58 -3.05 -4.05 18.13
CA ASP A 58 -3.90 -3.50 19.19
C ASP A 58 -5.30 -4.12 19.18
N HIS A 59 -5.88 -4.28 17.98
CA HIS A 59 -7.24 -4.84 17.85
C HIS A 59 -7.28 -6.37 17.88
N PHE A 60 -6.21 -7.04 17.47
CA PHE A 60 -6.18 -8.50 17.30
C PHE A 60 -5.00 -9.16 18.00
N GLY A 61 -4.53 -8.61 19.13
CA GLY A 61 -3.30 -9.03 19.81
C GLY A 61 -3.19 -10.54 20.06
N GLN A 62 -4.31 -11.20 20.40
CA GLN A 62 -4.37 -12.66 20.58
C GLN A 62 -4.05 -13.45 19.30
N LEU A 63 -4.41 -12.93 18.13
CA LEU A 63 -4.17 -13.54 16.81
C LEU A 63 -2.93 -12.95 16.12
N TYR A 64 -2.38 -11.85 16.63
CA TYR A 64 -1.34 -11.08 15.96
C TYR A 64 -0.06 -11.89 15.75
N SER A 65 0.32 -12.77 16.67
CA SER A 65 1.49 -13.66 16.49
C SER A 65 1.38 -14.52 15.23
N GLN A 66 0.16 -14.97 14.88
CA GLN A 66 -0.11 -15.78 13.69
C GLN A 66 -0.26 -14.91 12.43
N ILE A 67 -0.79 -13.69 12.56
CA ILE A 67 -0.97 -12.74 11.46
C ILE A 67 0.35 -12.09 11.04
N ARG A 68 1.21 -11.76 12.00
CA ARG A 68 2.49 -11.04 11.83
C ARG A 68 3.35 -11.56 10.67
N PRO A 69 3.69 -12.86 10.57
CA PRO A 69 4.54 -13.34 9.47
C PRO A 69 3.88 -13.18 8.09
N ARG A 70 2.54 -13.26 8.01
CA ARG A 70 1.81 -13.06 6.75
C ARG A 70 1.73 -11.58 6.39
N PHE A 71 1.51 -10.74 7.39
CA PHE A 71 1.53 -9.30 7.23
C PHE A 71 2.92 -8.83 6.77
N TRP A 72 3.99 -9.40 7.30
CA TRP A 72 5.35 -9.06 6.86
C TRP A 72 5.62 -9.44 5.41
N ARG A 73 5.12 -10.59 4.95
CA ARG A 73 5.18 -10.96 3.52
C ARG A 73 4.38 -9.98 2.65
N PHE A 74 3.23 -9.54 3.13
CA PHE A 74 2.42 -8.53 2.45
C PHE A 74 3.16 -7.18 2.37
N ALA A 75 3.72 -6.70 3.50
CA ALA A 75 4.50 -5.47 3.55
C ALA A 75 5.72 -5.53 2.61
N LEU A 76 6.46 -6.64 2.61
CA LEU A 76 7.58 -6.86 1.69
C LEU A 76 7.15 -6.86 0.22
N GLN A 77 5.97 -7.40 -0.11
CA GLN A 77 5.43 -7.36 -1.47
C GLN A 77 5.12 -5.93 -1.91
N ILE A 78 4.52 -5.11 -1.04
CA ILE A 78 4.25 -3.69 -1.33
C ILE A 78 5.57 -2.95 -1.58
N LEU A 79 6.55 -3.07 -0.68
CA LEU A 79 7.86 -2.43 -0.83
C LEU A 79 8.62 -2.89 -2.08
N LEU A 80 8.47 -4.15 -2.47
CA LEU A 80 9.05 -4.64 -3.72
C LEU A 80 8.39 -4.00 -4.95
N TRP A 81 7.07 -3.81 -4.93
CA TRP A 81 6.36 -3.07 -5.97
C TRP A 81 6.76 -1.60 -6.00
N ASP A 82 7.03 -1.00 -4.84
CA ASP A 82 7.51 0.40 -4.77
C ASP A 82 8.88 0.54 -5.42
N ILE A 83 9.81 -0.39 -5.17
CA ILE A 83 11.11 -0.43 -5.86
C ILE A 83 10.92 -0.61 -7.37
N LEU A 84 10.01 -1.50 -7.79
CA LEU A 84 9.72 -1.71 -9.20
C LEU A 84 9.12 -0.45 -9.86
N MET A 85 8.29 0.29 -9.13
CA MET A 85 7.74 1.58 -9.58
C MET A 85 8.82 2.63 -9.75
N ILE A 86 9.76 2.73 -8.81
CA ILE A 86 10.90 3.66 -8.90
C ILE A 86 11.77 3.31 -10.12
N LEU A 87 12.08 2.03 -10.31
CA LEU A 87 12.82 1.57 -11.49
C LEU A 87 12.05 1.86 -12.79
N SER A 88 10.73 1.67 -12.79
CA SER A 88 9.87 1.98 -13.93
C SER A 88 9.90 3.48 -14.26
N LEU A 89 9.83 4.36 -13.24
CA LEU A 89 9.90 5.81 -13.44
C LEU A 89 11.24 6.26 -14.02
N ILE A 90 12.35 5.66 -13.57
CA ILE A 90 13.69 5.95 -14.06
C ILE A 90 13.85 5.47 -15.51
N CYS A 91 13.56 4.19 -15.77
CA CYS A 91 13.81 3.53 -17.05
C CYS A 91 12.81 3.91 -18.15
N LEU A 92 11.56 4.23 -17.77
CA LEU A 92 10.46 4.54 -18.69
C LEU A 92 10.00 6.00 -18.53
N SER A 93 10.89 6.91 -18.13
CA SER A 93 10.58 8.33 -17.93
C SER A 93 9.97 9.03 -19.16
N GLY A 94 10.19 8.50 -20.36
CA GLY A 94 9.59 8.98 -21.61
C GLY A 94 8.20 8.40 -21.93
N MET A 95 7.66 7.48 -21.13
CA MET A 95 6.33 6.89 -21.35
C MET A 95 5.23 7.63 -20.56
N PRO A 96 3.96 7.54 -21.00
CA PRO A 96 2.85 8.16 -20.28
C PRO A 96 2.74 7.66 -18.84
N LEU A 97 2.72 8.58 -17.88
CA LEU A 97 2.52 8.32 -16.43
C LEU A 97 1.23 7.52 -16.14
N LEU A 98 0.24 7.57 -17.02
CA LEU A 98 -1.01 6.80 -16.90
C LEU A 98 -0.76 5.27 -16.95
N LEU A 99 0.19 4.82 -17.78
CA LEU A 99 0.59 3.40 -17.81
C LEU A 99 1.30 3.00 -16.51
N GLN A 100 2.18 3.87 -16.00
CA GLN A 100 2.88 3.67 -14.73
C GLN A 100 1.90 3.66 -13.55
N GLY A 101 0.86 4.50 -13.56
CA GLY A 101 -0.20 4.50 -12.55
C GLY A 101 -1.01 3.20 -12.52
N THR A 102 -1.22 2.57 -13.67
CA THR A 102 -1.87 1.25 -13.74
C THR A 102 -1.03 0.18 -13.05
N LEU A 103 0.30 0.24 -13.22
CA LEU A 103 1.26 -0.67 -12.61
C LEU A 103 1.26 -0.50 -11.08
N LEU A 104 1.17 0.73 -10.59
CA LEU A 104 1.06 1.03 -9.16
C LEU A 104 -0.25 0.50 -8.56
N ILE A 105 -1.39 0.79 -9.19
CA ILE A 105 -2.70 0.32 -8.73
C ILE A 105 -2.70 -1.21 -8.63
N LEU A 106 -2.20 -1.89 -9.67
CA LEU A 106 -2.17 -3.34 -9.71
C LEU A 106 -1.19 -3.91 -8.67
N GLY A 107 -0.03 -3.27 -8.53
CA GLY A 107 1.03 -3.64 -7.60
C GLY A 107 0.61 -3.56 -6.13
N HIS A 108 -0.29 -2.65 -5.76
CA HIS A 108 -0.81 -2.57 -4.40
C HIS A 108 -2.13 -3.33 -4.19
N LEU A 109 -2.99 -3.40 -5.22
CA LEU A 109 -4.28 -4.09 -5.12
C LEU A 109 -4.12 -5.61 -5.06
N ILE A 110 -3.22 -6.21 -5.86
CA ILE A 110 -3.02 -7.67 -5.88
C ILE A 110 -2.53 -8.19 -4.51
N PRO A 111 -1.46 -7.65 -3.90
CA PRO A 111 -1.04 -8.07 -2.56
C PRO A 111 -2.12 -7.85 -1.51
N SER A 112 -2.82 -6.71 -1.57
CA SER A 112 -3.92 -6.38 -0.65
C SER A 112 -5.07 -7.37 -0.76
N TYR A 113 -5.43 -7.77 -1.97
CA TYR A 113 -6.43 -8.81 -2.20
C TYR A 113 -5.98 -10.18 -1.68
N ARG A 114 -4.72 -10.56 -1.95
CA ARG A 114 -4.17 -11.87 -1.55
C ARG A 114 -4.10 -12.01 -0.02
N ILE A 115 -3.63 -10.99 0.70
CA ILE A 115 -3.60 -11.03 2.18
C ILE A 115 -5.02 -11.06 2.74
N SER A 116 -5.94 -10.32 2.15
CA SER A 116 -7.35 -10.28 2.54
C SER A 116 -8.02 -11.65 2.41
N GLN A 117 -7.77 -12.37 1.31
CA GLN A 117 -8.25 -13.75 1.13
C GLN A 117 -7.62 -14.73 2.13
N SER A 118 -6.31 -14.63 2.37
CA SER A 118 -5.63 -15.47 3.36
C SER A 118 -6.19 -15.26 4.77
N LEU A 119 -6.39 -14.01 5.18
CA LEU A 119 -6.95 -13.68 6.49
C LEU A 119 -8.42 -14.10 6.62
N LYS A 120 -9.21 -13.93 5.56
CA LYS A 120 -10.62 -14.40 5.53
C LYS A 120 -10.72 -15.90 5.71
N ARG A 121 -9.85 -16.67 5.04
CA ARG A 121 -9.84 -18.14 5.12
C ARG A 121 -9.42 -18.64 6.49
N ASP A 122 -8.37 -18.05 7.05
CA ASP A 122 -7.74 -18.61 8.25
C ASP A 122 -8.33 -18.02 9.54
N PHE A 123 -8.93 -16.82 9.49
CA PHE A 123 -9.55 -16.13 10.63
C PHE A 123 -10.95 -15.58 10.30
N PRO A 124 -11.92 -16.40 9.87
CA PRO A 124 -13.20 -15.93 9.32
C PRO A 124 -13.99 -15.04 10.29
N LYS A 125 -14.03 -15.40 11.59
CA LYS A 125 -14.74 -14.63 12.62
C LYS A 125 -14.11 -13.25 12.88
N ALA A 126 -12.81 -13.21 13.15
CA ALA A 126 -12.08 -11.97 13.42
C ALA A 126 -11.91 -11.09 12.17
N TYR A 127 -11.92 -11.70 10.97
CA TYR A 127 -11.90 -10.96 9.72
C TYR A 127 -13.16 -10.11 9.52
N GLN A 128 -14.34 -10.69 9.83
CA GLN A 128 -15.65 -10.05 9.74
C GLN A 128 -16.00 -9.14 10.93
N GLU A 129 -15.19 -9.17 11.99
CA GLU A 129 -15.45 -8.38 13.20
C GLU A 129 -15.64 -6.89 12.87
N PRO A 130 -16.79 -6.30 13.25
CA PRO A 130 -17.11 -4.92 12.96
C PRO A 130 -16.26 -4.00 13.84
N ILE A 131 -15.38 -3.24 13.20
CA ILE A 131 -14.62 -2.18 13.86
C ILE A 131 -15.32 -0.85 13.55
N SER A 132 -15.42 0.01 14.57
CA SER A 132 -15.95 1.37 14.43
C SER A 132 -15.03 2.19 13.52
N PHE A 133 -15.60 3.12 12.75
CA PHE A 133 -14.81 3.96 11.84
C PHE A 133 -13.76 4.79 12.59
N TRP A 134 -14.12 5.32 13.76
CA TRP A 134 -13.25 6.14 14.60
C TRP A 134 -12.02 5.41 15.13
N ASN A 135 -12.09 4.10 15.34
CA ASN A 135 -10.95 3.31 15.78
C ASN A 135 -10.01 2.91 14.61
N ILE A 136 -10.43 3.15 13.36
CA ILE A 136 -9.67 2.81 12.15
C ILE A 136 -8.89 4.00 11.61
N LEU A 137 -9.44 5.22 11.77
CA LEU A 137 -8.83 6.47 11.30
C LEU A 137 -7.47 6.66 11.99
#